data_AF-F3FT28-F1
#
_entry.id   AF-F3FT28-F1
#
_cell.length_a   1.000
_cell.length_b   1.000
_cell.length_c   1.000
_cell.angle_alpha   90.00
_cell.angle_beta   90.00
_cell.angle_gamma   90.00
#
_symmetry.space_group_name_H-M   'P 1'
#
loop_
_entity.id
_entity.type
_entity.pdbx_description
1 polymer ?
#
loop_
_entity_poly.entity_id
_entity_poly.type
_entity_poly.pdbx_seq_one_letter_code
_entity_poly.pdbx_strand_id
1 'polypeptide(L)'
;TAAIAIIAAQRLERLASLSILVSAGILLSAVGFAQPSLTSGALFYMVSSTLALSAMFLLGELIERSRSANEIPLEYDVDQLPRTLESLHPPPGANLDDEQKVVVGQVIPMTMAFLGLSFIACALLIIGMPPLSGFIGKLTLISALMNPLGLDVAKDEALSTQAWMLIGLLIFSGLASLIAFSRLGTQRFWTPHERPSPMLRRNECLPIIILLGLCIALTFKAEPLLRYTQDTAAALHEPKQYVQSVLATRPIPGPTSQEVDAEGQP
;
A
#
# COMPACT_ATOMS: atom_id res chain seq x y z
N THR A 1 -15.52 8.32 -8.04
CA THR A 1 -14.63 9.07 -8.97
C THR A 1 -13.19 8.60 -8.92
N ALA A 2 -12.57 8.45 -7.74
CA ALA A 2 -11.19 7.99 -7.60
C ALA A 2 -10.91 6.60 -8.22
N ALA A 3 -11.80 5.62 -8.03
CA ALA A 3 -11.68 4.30 -8.66
C ALA A 3 -11.70 4.33 -10.20
N ILE A 4 -12.38 5.31 -10.80
CA ILE A 4 -12.41 5.49 -12.26
C ILE A 4 -11.09 6.13 -12.73
N ALA A 5 -10.55 7.09 -11.96
CA ALA A 5 -9.25 7.70 -12.23
C ALA A 5 -8.09 6.70 -12.11
N ILE A 6 -8.20 5.69 -11.22
CA ILE A 6 -7.24 4.58 -11.07
C ILE A 6 -7.08 3.84 -12.40
N ILE A 7 -8.17 3.54 -13.10
CA ILE A 7 -8.12 2.78 -14.37
C ILE A 7 -7.44 3.60 -15.49
N ALA A 8 -7.50 4.93 -15.41
CA ALA A 8 -6.91 5.84 -16.39
C ALA A 8 -5.41 6.16 -16.14
N ALA A 9 -4.87 5.83 -14.96
CA ALA A 9 -3.50 6.20 -14.61
C ALA A 9 -2.46 5.23 -15.20
N GLN A 10 -1.39 5.80 -15.79
CA GLN A 10 -0.29 5.04 -16.41
C GLN A 10 1.02 5.08 -15.60
N ARG A 11 1.04 5.85 -14.50
CA ARG A 11 2.21 6.00 -13.60
C ARG A 11 1.95 5.30 -12.26
N LEU A 12 2.98 4.61 -11.75
CA LEU A 12 2.92 3.84 -10.50
C LEU A 12 2.57 4.75 -9.31
N GLU A 13 3.25 5.90 -9.21
CA GLU A 13 3.04 6.88 -8.15
C GLU A 13 1.61 7.45 -8.15
N ARG A 14 1.05 7.65 -9.34
CA ARG A 14 -0.32 8.14 -9.50
C ARG A 14 -1.36 7.09 -9.09
N LEU A 15 -1.07 5.80 -9.29
CA LEU A 15 -1.92 4.73 -8.75
C LEU A 15 -1.84 4.65 -7.23
N ALA A 16 -0.65 4.77 -6.65
CA ALA A 16 -0.47 4.73 -5.21
C ALA A 16 -1.22 5.90 -4.53
N SER A 17 -1.10 7.12 -5.06
CA SER A 17 -1.81 8.28 -4.52
C SER A 17 -3.33 8.18 -4.69
N LEU A 18 -3.82 7.69 -5.84
CA LEU A 18 -5.25 7.47 -6.03
C LEU A 18 -5.79 6.34 -5.13
N SER A 19 -4.97 5.33 -4.82
CA SER A 19 -5.32 4.26 -3.87
C SER A 19 -5.44 4.78 -2.44
N ILE A 20 -4.61 5.75 -2.03
CA ILE A 20 -4.77 6.47 -0.75
C ILE A 20 -6.14 7.14 -0.71
N LEU A 21 -6.53 7.86 -1.77
CA LEU A 21 -7.78 8.62 -1.80
C LEU A 21 -9.01 7.69 -1.73
N VAL A 22 -8.94 6.54 -2.38
CA VAL A 22 -9.94 5.47 -2.27
C VAL A 22 -10.00 4.92 -0.84
N SER A 23 -8.84 4.62 -0.24
CA SER A 23 -8.75 4.09 1.13
C SER A 23 -9.33 5.07 2.16
N ALA A 24 -8.99 6.35 2.05
CA ALA A 24 -9.52 7.42 2.89
C ALA A 24 -11.04 7.55 2.76
N GLY A 25 -11.58 7.42 1.54
CA GLY A 25 -13.03 7.41 1.31
C GLY A 25 -13.73 6.23 2.00
N ILE A 26 -13.17 5.02 1.91
CA ILE A 26 -13.70 3.83 2.58
C ILE A 26 -13.70 4.03 4.11
N LEU A 27 -12.59 4.53 4.66
CA LEU A 27 -12.45 4.80 6.10
C LEU A 27 -13.45 5.85 6.57
N LEU A 28 -13.59 6.96 5.84
CA LEU A 28 -14.52 8.03 6.19
C LEU A 28 -15.97 7.55 6.14
N SER A 29 -16.33 6.76 5.11
CA SER A 29 -17.65 6.12 5.04
C SER A 29 -17.88 5.16 6.19
N ALA A 30 -16.89 4.36 6.59
CA ALA A 30 -16.98 3.42 7.69
C ALA A 30 -17.19 4.12 9.06
N VAL A 31 -16.45 5.19 9.34
CA VAL A 31 -16.63 5.98 10.57
C VAL A 31 -18.02 6.63 10.63
N GLY A 32 -18.59 7.00 9.47
CA GLY A 32 -19.92 7.62 9.38
C GLY A 32 -21.08 6.76 9.90
N PHE A 33 -20.93 5.44 10.02
CA PHE A 33 -21.97 4.57 10.60
C PHE A 33 -21.98 4.57 12.13
N ALA A 34 -20.97 5.14 12.80
CA ALA A 34 -20.87 5.22 14.27
C ALA A 34 -21.12 3.88 15.00
N GLN A 35 -20.66 2.78 14.40
CA GLN A 35 -20.75 1.44 14.96
C GLN A 35 -19.36 0.97 15.45
N PRO A 36 -19.24 0.38 16.66
CA PRO A 36 -17.97 -0.12 17.19
C PRO A 36 -17.34 -1.19 16.30
N SER A 37 -18.16 -2.15 15.83
CA SER A 37 -17.71 -3.23 14.95
C SER A 37 -17.11 -2.69 13.65
N LEU A 38 -17.74 -1.71 13.03
CA LEU A 38 -17.27 -1.13 11.77
C LEU A 38 -16.02 -0.27 11.96
N THR A 39 -15.95 0.45 13.07
CA THR A 39 -14.79 1.28 13.44
C THR A 39 -13.57 0.42 13.76
N SER A 40 -13.75 -0.75 14.39
CA SER A 40 -12.65 -1.69 14.62
C SER A 40 -12.03 -2.21 13.33
N GLY A 41 -12.85 -2.54 12.33
CA GLY A 41 -12.41 -2.96 10.99
C GLY A 41 -11.76 -1.82 10.22
N ALA A 42 -12.28 -0.60 10.35
CA ALA A 42 -11.69 0.60 9.77
C ALA A 42 -10.29 0.90 10.36
N LEU A 43 -10.12 0.82 11.68
CA LEU A 43 -8.82 1.01 12.34
C LEU A 43 -7.80 -0.04 11.88
N PHE A 44 -8.21 -1.31 11.79
CA PHE A 44 -7.37 -2.38 11.27
C PHE A 44 -6.95 -2.12 9.81
N TYR A 45 -7.93 -1.78 8.96
CA TYR A 45 -7.69 -1.46 7.55
C TYR A 45 -6.79 -0.23 7.37
N MET A 46 -6.91 0.77 8.23
CA MET A 46 -6.06 1.96 8.22
C MET A 46 -4.58 1.58 8.42
N VAL A 47 -4.27 0.83 9.48
CA VAL A 47 -2.88 0.40 9.78
C VAL A 47 -2.30 -0.41 8.62
N SER A 48 -3.05 -1.39 8.13
CA SER A 48 -2.60 -2.25 7.03
C SER A 48 -2.43 -1.48 5.72
N SER A 49 -3.32 -0.54 5.41
CA SER A 49 -3.26 0.22 4.15
C SER A 49 -2.15 1.27 4.15
N THR A 50 -1.84 1.90 5.29
CA THR A 50 -0.70 2.82 5.42
C THR A 50 0.63 2.11 5.17
N LEU A 51 0.83 0.93 5.75
CA LEU A 51 2.05 0.14 5.54
C LEU A 51 2.21 -0.30 4.08
N ALA A 52 1.13 -0.80 3.48
CA ALA A 52 1.14 -1.23 2.09
C ALA A 52 1.41 -0.08 1.12
N LEU A 53 0.79 1.09 1.33
CA LEU A 53 0.97 2.26 0.49
C LEU A 53 2.37 2.85 0.66
N SER A 54 2.92 2.89 1.87
CA SER A 54 4.31 3.31 2.11
C SER A 54 5.30 2.43 1.35
N ALA A 55 5.15 1.10 1.42
CA ALA A 55 5.99 0.17 0.66
C ALA A 55 5.83 0.38 -0.86
N MET A 56 4.62 0.67 -1.33
CA MET A 56 4.33 0.94 -2.74
C MET A 56 4.97 2.24 -3.25
N PHE A 57 4.99 3.30 -2.43
CA PHE A 57 5.67 4.56 -2.79
C PHE A 57 7.19 4.37 -2.88
N LEU A 58 7.80 3.69 -1.90
CA LEU A 58 9.23 3.37 -1.95
C LEU A 58 9.58 2.50 -3.15
N LEU A 59 8.76 1.49 -3.45
CA LEU A 59 8.94 0.68 -4.66
C LEU A 59 8.73 1.49 -5.94
N GLY A 60 7.74 2.36 -5.98
CA GLY A 60 7.44 3.21 -7.14
C GLY A 60 8.60 4.12 -7.49
N GLU A 61 9.12 4.84 -6.50
CA GLU A 61 10.29 5.70 -6.64
C GLU A 61 11.53 4.89 -7.06
N LEU A 62 11.77 3.74 -6.43
CA LEU A 62 12.91 2.88 -6.76
C LEU A 62 12.84 2.34 -8.20
N ILE A 63 11.65 1.93 -8.65
CA ILE A 63 11.40 1.47 -10.03
C ILE A 63 11.61 2.64 -11.01
N GLU A 64 11.04 3.82 -10.75
CA GLU A 64 11.12 4.97 -11.65
C GLU A 64 12.56 5.52 -11.72
N ARG A 65 13.25 5.64 -10.59
CA ARG A 65 14.66 6.05 -10.50
C ARG A 65 15.59 5.08 -11.21
N SER A 66 15.40 3.77 -11.02
CA SER A 66 16.21 2.75 -11.71
C SER A 66 16.07 2.84 -13.24
N ARG A 67 14.91 3.30 -13.71
CA ARG A 67 14.64 3.50 -15.12
C ARG A 67 15.20 4.81 -15.66
N SER A 68 15.02 5.93 -14.95
CA SER A 68 15.57 7.23 -15.36
C SER A 68 17.09 7.25 -15.40
N ALA A 69 17.76 6.54 -14.48
CA ALA A 69 19.21 6.36 -14.51
C ALA A 69 19.71 5.56 -15.74
N ASN A 70 18.82 4.78 -16.36
CA ASN A 70 19.09 4.02 -17.58
C ASN A 70 18.68 4.79 -18.86
N GLU A 71 18.02 5.94 -18.73
CA GLU A 71 17.58 6.81 -19.84
C GLU A 71 18.48 8.06 -19.97
N ILE A 72 19.72 8.04 -19.43
CA ILE A 72 20.69 9.14 -19.60
C ILE A 72 20.87 9.45 -21.10
N PRO A 73 20.60 10.69 -21.56
CA PRO A 73 20.66 11.07 -22.96
C PRO A 73 22.04 10.85 -23.57
N LEU A 74 22.08 10.21 -24.74
CA LEU A 74 23.21 10.26 -25.67
C LEU A 74 23.32 11.65 -26.31
N GLU A 75 23.46 12.69 -25.50
CA GLU A 75 23.61 14.06 -25.99
C GLU A 75 24.75 14.70 -25.21
N TYR A 76 25.79 15.10 -25.95
CA TYR A 76 27.12 15.60 -25.57
C TYR A 76 28.27 14.57 -25.49
N ASP A 77 28.72 14.09 -26.67
CA ASP A 77 30.06 14.33 -27.25
C ASP A 77 30.06 13.75 -28.70
N VAL A 78 29.80 14.54 -29.74
CA VAL A 78 30.77 15.14 -30.69
C VAL A 78 32.06 14.32 -30.85
N ASP A 79 32.23 13.73 -32.04
CA ASP A 79 33.51 13.26 -32.61
C ASP A 79 34.41 12.33 -31.77
N GLN A 80 34.18 11.01 -31.84
CA GLN A 80 35.27 10.04 -31.67
C GLN A 80 35.00 8.68 -32.35
N LEU A 81 35.59 8.56 -33.54
CA LEU A 81 35.98 7.38 -34.34
C LEU A 81 34.88 6.40 -34.84
N PRO A 82 35.02 5.91 -36.09
CA PRO A 82 34.18 4.84 -36.60
C PRO A 82 34.39 3.62 -35.72
N ARG A 83 33.31 3.07 -35.16
CA ARG A 83 33.33 1.78 -34.47
C ARG A 83 33.93 0.77 -35.45
N THR A 84 35.18 0.39 -35.21
CA THR A 84 35.78 -0.79 -35.79
C THR A 84 34.78 -1.92 -35.66
N LEU A 85 34.45 -2.55 -36.78
CA LEU A 85 33.55 -3.67 -36.93
C LEU A 85 33.93 -4.79 -35.94
N GLU A 86 33.43 -4.67 -34.71
CA GLU A 86 33.59 -5.67 -33.66
C GLU A 86 32.76 -6.89 -34.08
N SER A 87 33.47 -7.81 -34.73
CA SER A 87 33.14 -9.20 -35.00
C SER A 87 31.69 -9.48 -35.44
N LEU A 88 31.51 -9.53 -36.76
CA LEU A 88 30.31 -10.01 -37.44
C LEU A 88 30.04 -11.52 -37.28
N HIS A 89 30.77 -12.24 -36.41
CA HIS A 89 30.64 -13.69 -36.26
C HIS A 89 30.26 -14.07 -34.82
N PRO A 90 29.04 -14.57 -34.61
CA PRO A 90 28.66 -15.20 -33.36
C PRO A 90 29.54 -16.43 -33.10
N PRO A 91 29.91 -16.72 -31.84
CA PRO A 91 30.69 -17.92 -31.50
C PRO A 91 29.96 -19.19 -31.96
N PRO A 92 30.68 -20.18 -32.54
CA PRO A 92 30.07 -21.39 -33.07
C PRO A 92 29.36 -22.16 -31.95
N GLY A 93 28.06 -22.43 -32.14
CA GLY A 93 27.20 -23.15 -31.17
C GLY A 93 26.18 -22.30 -30.40
N ALA A 94 26.10 -20.99 -30.65
CA ALA A 94 25.06 -20.14 -30.07
C ALA A 94 23.71 -20.32 -30.78
N ASN A 95 22.61 -20.47 -30.04
CA ASN A 95 21.26 -20.40 -30.61
C ASN A 95 21.01 -18.97 -31.11
N LEU A 96 20.62 -18.82 -32.37
CA LEU A 96 20.33 -17.54 -33.00
C LEU A 96 18.82 -17.44 -33.22
N ASP A 97 18.24 -16.26 -33.01
CA ASP A 97 16.83 -15.98 -33.29
C ASP A 97 16.63 -15.74 -34.80
N ASP A 98 15.38 -15.59 -35.25
CA ASP A 98 15.00 -15.31 -36.65
C ASP A 98 15.71 -14.05 -37.21
N GLU A 99 16.15 -13.15 -36.32
CA GLU A 99 16.91 -11.92 -36.63
C GLU A 99 18.44 -12.08 -36.50
N GLN A 100 18.97 -13.31 -36.44
CA GLN A 100 20.42 -13.63 -36.31
C GLN A 100 21.11 -13.04 -35.06
N LYS A 101 20.36 -12.78 -33.98
CA LYS A 101 20.90 -12.39 -32.67
C LYS A 101 21.04 -13.60 -31.77
N VAL A 102 22.11 -13.64 -30.94
CA VAL A 102 22.30 -14.71 -29.96
C VAL A 102 21.13 -14.69 -28.96
N VAL A 103 20.36 -15.78 -28.93
CA VAL A 103 19.29 -16.06 -27.96
C VAL A 103 19.97 -16.40 -26.64
N VAL A 104 20.43 -15.36 -25.94
CA VAL A 104 20.81 -15.49 -24.55
C VAL A 104 19.49 -15.61 -23.78
N GLY A 105 19.22 -16.79 -23.22
CA GLY A 105 18.25 -16.91 -22.14
C GLY A 105 18.72 -16.04 -21.00
N GLN A 106 18.32 -14.76 -21.00
CA GLN A 106 18.71 -13.83 -19.97
C GLN A 106 18.08 -14.33 -18.67
N VAL A 107 18.92 -14.93 -17.81
CA VAL A 107 18.59 -15.15 -16.41
C VAL A 107 18.12 -13.81 -15.87
N ILE A 108 16.82 -13.71 -15.54
CA ILE A 108 16.21 -12.49 -15.02
C ILE A 108 17.11 -12.03 -13.87
N PRO A 109 17.78 -10.87 -13.98
CA PRO A 109 18.72 -10.44 -12.94
C PRO A 109 17.95 -10.39 -11.63
N MET A 110 18.52 -10.95 -10.56
CA MET A 110 17.86 -11.12 -9.24
C MET A 110 17.16 -9.85 -8.76
N THR A 111 17.70 -8.69 -9.10
CA THR A 111 17.14 -7.36 -8.88
C THR A 111 15.76 -7.14 -9.54
N MET A 112 15.59 -7.53 -10.79
CA MET A 112 14.31 -7.42 -11.53
C MET A 112 13.26 -8.38 -10.96
N ALA A 113 13.68 -9.59 -10.58
CA ALA A 113 12.80 -10.56 -9.91
C ALA A 113 12.35 -10.03 -8.53
N PHE A 114 13.25 -9.43 -7.76
CA PHE A 114 12.92 -8.81 -6.47
C PHE A 114 11.95 -7.63 -6.61
N LEU A 115 12.18 -6.72 -7.57
CA LEU A 115 11.27 -5.61 -7.86
C LEU A 115 9.88 -6.11 -8.28
N GLY A 116 9.82 -7.12 -9.16
CA GLY A 116 8.57 -7.73 -9.63
C GLY A 116 7.79 -8.41 -8.51
N LEU A 117 8.45 -9.24 -7.70
CA LEU A 117 7.81 -9.94 -6.59
C LEU A 117 7.35 -8.97 -5.51
N SER A 118 8.17 -7.96 -5.17
CA SER A 118 7.79 -6.93 -4.20
C SER A 118 6.62 -6.09 -4.70
N PHE A 119 6.59 -5.74 -5.99
CA PHE A 119 5.45 -5.06 -6.61
C PHE A 119 4.18 -5.91 -6.53
N ILE A 120 4.26 -7.19 -6.89
CA ILE A 120 3.12 -8.11 -6.80
C ILE A 120 2.63 -8.22 -5.35
N ALA A 121 3.54 -8.35 -4.37
CA ALA A 121 3.21 -8.39 -2.96
C ALA A 121 2.48 -7.12 -2.49
N CYS A 122 2.99 -5.93 -2.84
CA CYS A 122 2.34 -4.65 -2.53
C CYS A 122 0.99 -4.51 -3.23
N ALA A 123 0.89 -4.88 -4.50
CA ALA A 123 -0.36 -4.83 -5.25
C ALA A 123 -1.42 -5.73 -4.59
N LEU A 124 -1.07 -6.97 -4.25
CA LEU A 124 -1.99 -7.89 -3.56
C LEU A 124 -2.39 -7.38 -2.17
N LEU A 125 -1.48 -6.73 -1.44
CA LEU A 125 -1.77 -6.08 -0.15
C LEU A 125 -2.81 -4.96 -0.30
N ILE A 126 -2.66 -4.09 -1.30
CA ILE A 126 -3.57 -2.96 -1.56
C ILE A 126 -4.92 -3.46 -2.09
N ILE A 127 -4.90 -4.44 -2.99
CA ILE A 127 -6.12 -5.04 -3.56
C ILE A 127 -6.88 -5.80 -2.48
N GLY A 128 -6.19 -6.39 -1.50
CA GLY A 128 -6.80 -7.15 -0.40
C GLY A 128 -7.24 -8.55 -0.85
N MET A 129 -6.37 -9.25 -1.59
CA MET A 129 -6.59 -10.64 -2.01
C MET A 129 -6.37 -11.61 -0.83
N PRO A 130 -7.01 -12.80 -0.83
CA PRO A 130 -7.14 -13.70 0.33
C PRO A 130 -5.86 -14.12 1.09
N PRO A 131 -4.63 -14.10 0.54
CA PRO A 131 -3.44 -14.42 1.36
C PRO A 131 -2.91 -13.28 2.24
N LEU A 132 -3.42 -12.03 2.17
CA LEU A 132 -2.76 -10.85 2.77
C LEU A 132 -3.69 -9.97 3.63
N SER A 133 -3.14 -9.32 4.66
CA SER A 133 -3.79 -8.48 5.69
C SER A 133 -4.91 -7.54 5.19
N GLY A 134 -4.76 -6.96 3.98
CA GLY A 134 -5.78 -6.09 3.37
C GLY A 134 -7.14 -6.77 3.15
N PHE A 135 -7.18 -8.10 3.02
CA PHE A 135 -8.41 -8.89 2.94
C PHE A 135 -9.15 -8.94 4.27
N ILE A 136 -8.43 -9.16 5.38
CA ILE A 136 -9.02 -9.21 6.72
C ILE A 136 -9.70 -7.88 7.06
N GLY A 137 -9.08 -6.75 6.73
CA GLY A 137 -9.69 -5.42 6.92
C GLY A 137 -10.98 -5.23 6.10
N LYS A 138 -10.97 -5.64 4.83
CA LYS A 138 -12.16 -5.53 3.98
C LYS A 138 -13.28 -6.49 4.37
N LEU A 139 -12.94 -7.73 4.76
CA LEU A 139 -13.91 -8.70 5.25
C LEU A 139 -14.52 -8.29 6.58
N THR A 140 -13.73 -7.75 7.50
CA THR A 140 -14.25 -7.25 8.79
C THR A 140 -15.20 -6.07 8.57
N LEU A 141 -14.88 -5.18 7.62
CA LEU A 141 -15.80 -4.12 7.17
C LEU A 141 -17.12 -4.70 6.59
N ILE A 142 -17.04 -5.67 5.68
CA ILE A 142 -18.24 -6.30 5.08
C ILE A 142 -19.04 -7.05 6.16
N SER A 143 -18.38 -7.83 7.01
CA SER A 143 -19.00 -8.59 8.10
C SER A 143 -19.68 -7.67 9.11
N ALA A 144 -19.07 -6.53 9.45
CA ALA A 144 -19.66 -5.55 10.34
C ALA A 144 -20.88 -4.84 9.70
N LEU A 145 -20.87 -4.62 8.38
CA LEU A 145 -22.02 -4.07 7.65
C LEU A 145 -23.16 -5.08 7.51
N MET A 146 -22.84 -6.37 7.34
CA MET A 146 -23.83 -7.44 7.23
C MET A 146 -24.43 -7.85 8.58
N ASN A 147 -23.70 -7.62 9.67
CA ASN A 147 -24.16 -7.94 11.01
C ASN A 147 -23.78 -6.84 12.02
N PRO A 148 -24.52 -5.71 12.02
CA PRO A 148 -24.21 -4.54 12.83
C PRO A 148 -24.30 -4.76 14.35
N LEU A 149 -24.95 -5.85 14.81
CA LEU A 149 -25.24 -6.13 16.22
C LEU A 149 -24.50 -7.35 16.81
N GLY A 150 -23.61 -8.01 16.06
CA GLY A 150 -22.78 -9.12 16.54
C GLY A 150 -23.34 -10.52 16.26
N LEU A 151 -22.47 -11.54 16.36
CA LEU A 151 -22.69 -12.93 15.91
C LEU A 151 -23.83 -13.72 16.61
N ASP A 152 -24.65 -13.10 17.46
CA ASP A 152 -25.64 -13.81 18.29
C ASP A 152 -27.01 -13.11 18.41
N VAL A 153 -27.27 -12.02 17.68
CA VAL A 153 -28.60 -11.38 17.65
C VAL A 153 -29.19 -11.48 16.25
N ALA A 154 -29.75 -12.66 15.95
CA ALA A 154 -30.60 -12.86 14.78
C ALA A 154 -31.90 -12.05 14.96
N LYS A 155 -31.97 -10.87 14.35
CA LYS A 155 -33.24 -10.25 13.95
C LYS A 155 -33.12 -9.74 12.54
N ASP A 156 -34.10 -10.12 11.72
CA ASP A 156 -34.38 -9.65 10.35
C ASP A 156 -34.56 -8.13 10.29
N GLU A 157 -33.54 -7.36 10.60
CA GLU A 157 -33.51 -5.94 10.28
C GLU A 157 -32.96 -5.82 8.86
N ALA A 158 -33.81 -5.40 7.93
CA ALA A 158 -33.44 -5.25 6.52
C ALA A 158 -32.18 -4.38 6.43
N LEU A 159 -31.11 -4.93 5.84
CA LEU A 159 -29.85 -4.25 5.60
C LEU A 159 -30.12 -2.84 5.05
N SER A 160 -29.68 -1.82 5.79
CA SER A 160 -29.83 -0.41 5.38
C SER A 160 -29.28 -0.22 3.98
N THR A 161 -30.01 0.51 3.12
CA THR A 161 -29.63 0.81 1.73
C THR A 161 -28.23 1.40 1.63
N GLN A 162 -27.78 2.10 2.67
CA GLN A 162 -26.43 2.69 2.79
C GLN A 162 -25.33 1.62 2.93
N ALA A 163 -25.59 0.53 3.67
CA ALA A 163 -24.64 -0.57 3.85
C ALA A 163 -24.42 -1.33 2.54
N TRP A 164 -25.50 -1.60 1.80
CA TRP A 164 -25.42 -2.19 0.45
C TRP A 164 -24.64 -1.32 -0.53
N MET A 165 -24.85 0.00 -0.47
CA MET A 165 -24.10 0.95 -1.30
C MET A 165 -22.60 0.92 -0.97
N LEU A 166 -22.22 0.89 0.31
CA LEU A 166 -20.81 0.79 0.73
C LEU A 166 -20.19 -0.53 0.28
N ILE A 167 -20.87 -1.66 0.49
CA ILE A 167 -20.40 -2.99 0.04
C ILE A 167 -20.16 -2.99 -1.47
N GLY A 168 -21.13 -2.50 -2.25
CA GLY A 168 -21.00 -2.39 -3.71
C GLY A 168 -19.82 -1.52 -4.12
N LEU A 169 -19.64 -0.37 -3.46
CA LEU A 169 -18.54 0.55 -3.73
C LEU A 169 -17.18 -0.05 -3.37
N LEU A 170 -17.11 -0.82 -2.29
CA LEU A 170 -15.90 -1.48 -1.80
C LEU A 170 -15.46 -2.62 -2.73
N ILE A 171 -16.41 -3.43 -3.22
CA ILE A 171 -16.14 -4.48 -4.22
C ILE A 171 -15.71 -3.85 -5.54
N PHE A 172 -16.43 -2.83 -6.03
CA PHE A 172 -16.09 -2.14 -7.26
C PHE A 172 -14.70 -1.48 -7.19
N SER A 173 -14.35 -0.90 -6.05
CA SER A 173 -13.03 -0.35 -5.77
C SER A 173 -11.92 -1.41 -5.79
N GLY A 174 -12.17 -2.58 -5.18
CA GLY A 174 -11.23 -3.70 -5.20
C GLY A 174 -10.97 -4.21 -6.63
N LEU A 175 -12.04 -4.37 -7.41
CA LEU A 175 -11.96 -4.80 -8.81
C LEU A 175 -11.22 -3.76 -9.68
N ALA A 176 -11.57 -2.48 -9.55
CA ALA A 176 -10.90 -1.40 -10.28
C ALA A 176 -9.39 -1.34 -9.97
N SER A 177 -9.03 -1.52 -8.69
CA SER A 177 -7.63 -1.58 -8.26
C SER A 177 -6.91 -2.79 -8.87
N LEU A 178 -7.53 -3.98 -8.82
CA LEU A 178 -6.98 -5.21 -9.40
C LEU A 178 -6.68 -5.04 -10.90
N ILE A 179 -7.63 -4.48 -11.66
CA ILE A 179 -7.46 -4.24 -13.11
C ILE A 179 -6.31 -3.27 -13.37
N ALA A 180 -6.23 -2.16 -12.62
CA ALA A 180 -5.20 -1.15 -12.81
C ALA A 180 -3.78 -1.66 -12.46
N PHE A 181 -3.62 -2.33 -11.32
CA PHE A 181 -2.34 -2.90 -10.92
C PHE A 181 -1.91 -4.05 -11.83
N SER A 182 -2.85 -4.90 -12.29
CA SER A 182 -2.54 -5.96 -13.26
C SER A 182 -2.05 -5.38 -14.59
N ARG A 183 -2.69 -4.32 -15.09
CA ARG A 183 -2.29 -3.66 -16.34
C ARG A 183 -0.94 -2.97 -16.22
N LEU A 184 -0.65 -2.31 -15.10
CA LEU A 184 0.69 -1.76 -14.87
C LEU A 184 1.75 -2.85 -14.70
N GLY A 185 1.43 -3.96 -14.04
CA GLY A 185 2.34 -5.09 -13.90
C GLY A 185 2.78 -5.64 -15.25
N THR A 186 1.83 -5.89 -16.16
CA THR A 186 2.14 -6.37 -17.51
C THR A 186 2.92 -5.35 -18.33
N GLN A 187 2.54 -4.07 -18.29
CA GLN A 187 3.27 -3.02 -19.02
C GLN A 187 4.69 -2.76 -18.48
N ARG A 188 4.95 -2.98 -17.19
CA ARG A 188 6.24 -2.64 -16.57
C ARG A 188 7.22 -3.81 -16.51
N PHE A 189 6.73 -5.03 -16.34
CA PHE A 189 7.59 -6.22 -16.20
C PHE A 189 7.61 -7.10 -17.45
N TRP A 190 6.56 -7.08 -18.29
CA TRP A 190 6.46 -8.01 -19.42
C TRP A 190 7.06 -7.46 -20.72
N THR A 191 7.30 -6.15 -20.85
CA THR A 191 7.85 -5.59 -22.09
C THR A 191 9.38 -5.77 -22.14
N PRO A 192 9.92 -6.70 -22.96
CA PRO A 192 11.34 -6.99 -22.98
C PRO A 192 12.05 -5.79 -23.56
N HIS A 193 12.71 -5.00 -22.71
CA HIS A 193 13.68 -4.04 -23.18
C HIS A 193 15.03 -4.58 -22.73
N GLU A 194 15.91 -4.83 -23.70
CA GLU A 194 17.34 -5.07 -23.49
C GLU A 194 17.92 -3.86 -22.74
N ARG A 195 17.90 -3.88 -21.40
CA ARG A 195 18.38 -2.77 -20.57
C ARG A 195 19.41 -3.30 -19.57
N PRO A 196 20.55 -2.62 -19.41
CA PRO A 196 21.53 -2.99 -18.41
C PRO A 196 20.90 -3.01 -17.01
N SER A 197 21.28 -4.00 -16.20
CA SER A 197 20.70 -4.24 -14.89
C SER A 197 20.92 -3.04 -13.96
N PRO A 198 19.86 -2.46 -13.35
CA PRO A 198 20.02 -1.35 -12.45
C PRO A 198 20.79 -1.78 -11.20
N MET A 199 21.80 -0.98 -10.82
CA MET A 199 22.60 -1.21 -9.62
C MET A 199 21.78 -0.80 -8.39
N LEU A 200 21.01 -1.73 -7.82
CA LEU A 200 20.31 -1.49 -6.56
C LEU A 200 21.29 -1.55 -5.38
N ARG A 201 21.33 -0.48 -4.58
CA ARG A 201 22.05 -0.50 -3.32
C ARG A 201 21.25 -1.32 -2.31
N ARG A 202 21.91 -2.28 -1.64
CA ARG A 202 21.30 -3.15 -0.62
C ARG A 202 20.53 -2.38 0.45
N ASN A 203 20.98 -1.16 0.76
CA ASN A 203 20.39 -0.29 1.77
C ASN A 203 19.01 0.26 1.36
N GLU A 204 18.70 0.32 0.07
CA GLU A 204 17.40 0.79 -0.45
C GLU A 204 16.33 -0.31 -0.41
N CYS A 205 16.74 -1.59 -0.49
CA CYS A 205 15.81 -2.73 -0.37
C CYS A 205 15.37 -3.00 1.08
N LEU A 206 16.20 -2.63 2.06
CA LEU A 206 15.95 -2.88 3.48
C LEU A 206 14.58 -2.35 3.97
N PRO A 207 14.20 -1.07 3.75
CA PRO A 207 12.91 -0.56 4.21
C PRO A 207 11.71 -1.25 3.55
N ILE A 208 11.80 -1.61 2.27
CA ILE A 208 10.72 -2.31 1.55
C ILE A 208 10.53 -3.72 2.13
N ILE A 209 11.62 -4.45 2.38
CA ILE A 209 11.58 -5.79 2.98
C ILE A 209 11.01 -5.71 4.39
N ILE A 210 11.40 -4.71 5.19
CA ILE A 210 10.87 -4.52 6.55
C ILE A 210 9.36 -4.26 6.50
N LEU A 211 8.89 -3.35 5.63
CA LEU A 211 7.46 -3.04 5.52
C LEU A 211 6.64 -4.24 5.02
N LEU A 212 7.12 -4.94 3.99
CA LEU A 212 6.47 -6.16 3.50
C LEU A 212 6.47 -7.27 4.56
N GLY A 213 7.57 -7.45 5.27
CA GLY A 213 7.69 -8.38 6.39
C GLY A 213 6.70 -8.05 7.51
N LEU A 214 6.53 -6.76 7.84
CA LEU A 214 5.55 -6.31 8.83
C LEU A 214 4.12 -6.59 8.37
N CYS A 215 3.78 -6.34 7.10
CA CYS A 215 2.47 -6.68 6.53
C CYS A 215 2.17 -8.19 6.58
N ILE A 216 3.17 -9.02 6.31
CA ILE A 216 3.05 -10.48 6.43
C ILE A 216 2.87 -10.88 7.91
N ALA A 217 3.66 -10.30 8.81
CA ALA A 217 3.53 -10.55 10.25
C ALA A 217 2.14 -10.16 10.78
N LEU A 218 1.58 -9.04 10.32
CA LEU A 218 0.20 -8.62 10.65
C LEU A 218 -0.84 -9.63 10.15
N THR A 219 -0.58 -10.30 9.03
CA THR A 219 -1.48 -11.34 8.51
C THR A 219 -1.46 -12.58 9.42
N PHE A 220 -0.29 -13.03 9.88
CA PHE A 220 -0.17 -14.15 10.81
C PHE A 220 -0.64 -13.83 12.23
N LYS A 221 -0.47 -12.58 12.68
CA LYS A 221 -0.88 -12.06 14.00
C LYS A 221 -2.11 -11.16 13.89
N ALA A 222 -3.04 -11.50 12.99
CA ALA A 222 -4.24 -10.71 12.76
C ALA A 222 -5.13 -10.64 14.01
N GLU A 223 -5.27 -11.74 14.75
CA GLU A 223 -6.13 -11.81 15.93
C GLU A 223 -5.73 -10.83 17.06
N PRO A 224 -4.46 -10.75 17.52
CA PRO A 224 -4.05 -9.76 18.50
C PRO A 224 -4.31 -8.32 18.07
N LEU A 225 -4.03 -8.00 16.79
CA LEU A 225 -4.27 -6.65 16.28
C LEU A 225 -5.76 -6.34 16.22
N LEU A 226 -6.59 -7.32 15.83
CA LEU A 226 -8.04 -7.15 15.77
C LEU A 226 -8.65 -6.94 17.17
N ARG A 227 -8.17 -7.66 18.19
CA ARG A 227 -8.58 -7.43 19.59
C ARG A 227 -8.21 -6.01 20.03
N TYR A 228 -6.99 -5.57 19.74
CA TYR A 228 -6.57 -4.20 20.06
C TYR A 228 -7.43 -3.15 19.37
N THR A 229 -7.78 -3.33 18.09
CA THR A 229 -8.65 -2.38 17.37
C THR A 229 -10.10 -2.45 17.83
N GLN A 230 -10.58 -3.60 18.32
CA GLN A 230 -11.89 -3.73 18.96
C GLN A 230 -11.95 -2.98 20.30
N ASP A 231 -10.96 -3.17 21.17
CA ASP A 231 -10.86 -2.46 22.45
C ASP A 231 -10.77 -0.94 22.23
N THR A 232 -9.98 -0.53 21.23
CA THR A 232 -9.86 0.88 20.84
C THR A 232 -11.19 1.43 20.31
N ALA A 233 -11.90 0.67 19.47
CA ALA A 233 -13.20 1.09 18.95
C ALA A 233 -14.26 1.20 20.06
N ALA A 234 -14.24 0.30 21.04
CA ALA A 234 -15.10 0.38 22.22
C ALA A 234 -14.79 1.63 23.05
N ALA A 235 -13.51 1.91 23.31
CA ALA A 235 -13.08 3.11 24.04
C ALA A 235 -13.47 4.42 23.31
N LEU A 236 -13.45 4.43 21.97
CA LEU A 236 -13.91 5.59 21.18
C LEU A 236 -15.42 5.82 21.30
N HIS A 237 -16.23 4.77 21.35
CA HIS A 237 -17.69 4.88 21.44
C HIS A 237 -18.18 5.10 22.88
N GLU A 238 -17.40 4.69 23.89
CA GLU A 238 -17.65 4.96 25.31
C GLU A 238 -16.59 5.91 25.91
N PRO A 239 -16.61 7.21 25.56
CA PRO A 239 -15.56 8.16 25.97
C PRO A 239 -15.58 8.50 27.47
N LYS A 240 -16.50 7.93 28.26
CA LYS A 240 -16.65 8.21 29.70
C LYS A 240 -15.34 7.99 30.46
N GLN A 241 -14.63 6.91 30.15
CA GLN A 241 -13.35 6.59 30.81
C GLN A 241 -12.27 7.63 30.46
N TYR A 242 -12.19 8.04 29.19
CA TYR A 242 -11.29 9.11 28.75
C TYR A 242 -11.62 10.43 29.45
N VAL A 243 -12.89 10.86 29.40
CA VAL A 243 -13.36 12.11 30.02
C VAL A 243 -13.09 12.11 31.52
N GLN A 244 -13.38 11.01 32.23
CA GLN A 244 -13.12 10.90 33.65
C GLN A 244 -11.63 10.93 33.97
N SER A 245 -10.78 10.30 33.16
CA SER A 245 -9.32 10.34 33.35
C SER A 245 -8.74 11.74 33.19
N VAL A 246 -9.21 12.48 32.17
CA VAL A 246 -8.76 13.86 31.91
C VAL A 246 -9.25 14.80 33.02
N LEU A 247 -10.51 14.69 33.43
CA LEU A 247 -11.07 15.53 34.50
C LEU A 247 -10.49 15.22 35.88
N ALA A 248 -10.04 13.97 36.11
CA ALA A 248 -9.38 13.58 37.36
C ALA A 248 -7.88 13.96 37.40
N THR A 249 -7.30 14.37 36.27
CA THR A 249 -5.88 14.74 36.20
C THR A 249 -5.67 16.11 36.82
N ARG A 250 -4.72 16.21 37.77
CA ARG A 250 -4.35 17.48 38.41
C ARG A 250 -3.67 18.39 37.38
N PRO A 251 -4.21 19.59 37.08
CA PRO A 251 -3.58 20.52 36.14
C PRO A 251 -2.21 20.95 36.68
N ILE A 252 -1.18 20.92 35.84
CA ILE A 252 0.11 21.54 36.14
C ILE A 252 -0.07 23.05 35.85
N PRO A 253 0.18 23.95 36.83
CA PRO A 253 0.03 25.38 36.62
C PRO A 253 0.93 25.85 35.46
N GLY A 254 0.39 26.73 34.61
CA GLY A 254 1.17 27.35 33.54
C GLY A 254 2.26 28.27 34.10
N PRO A 255 3.29 28.62 33.31
CA PRO A 255 4.41 29.46 33.76
C PRO A 255 3.96 30.82 34.31
N THR A 256 2.85 31.39 33.82
CA THR A 256 2.28 32.65 34.32
C THR A 256 1.64 32.52 35.71
N SER A 257 1.26 31.31 36.13
CA SER A 257 0.66 31.06 37.45
C SER A 257 1.70 30.94 38.56
N GLN A 258 2.99 30.72 38.24
CA GLN A 258 4.06 30.64 39.24
C GLN A 258 4.52 32.02 39.74
N GLU A 259 4.40 33.08 38.95
CA GLU A 259 4.78 34.44 39.38
C GLU A 259 3.81 35.00 40.44
N VAL A 260 2.52 34.68 40.34
CA VAL A 260 1.48 35.20 41.27
C VAL A 260 1.65 34.65 42.69
N ASP A 261 2.13 33.41 42.84
CA ASP A 261 2.38 32.81 44.16
C ASP A 261 3.73 33.25 44.77
N ALA A 262 4.67 33.77 43.97
CA ALA A 262 5.99 34.20 44.44
C ALA A 262 6.01 35.64 45.00
N GLU A 263 5.11 36.52 44.55
CA GLU A 263 4.96 37.89 45.09
C GLU A 263 4.09 37.97 46.36
N GLY A 264 3.50 36.86 46.81
CA GLY A 264 2.51 36.82 47.90
C GLY A 264 2.99 36.38 49.29
N GLN A 265 4.29 36.14 49.51
CA GLN A 265 4.81 35.75 50.83
C GLN A 265 5.56 36.91 51.52
N PRO A 266 5.05 37.45 52.66
CA PRO A 266 5.72 38.48 53.45
C PRO A 266 6.91 37.96 54.25
#